data_AF-A0A846ZYU3-F1
#
_entry.id   AF-A0A846ZYU3-F1
#
_cell.length_a   1.000
_cell.length_b   1.000
_cell.length_c   1.000
_cell.angle_alpha   90.00
_cell.angle_beta   90.00
_cell.angle_gamma   90.00
#
_symmetry.space_group_name_H-M   'P 1'
#
loop_
_entity.id
_entity.type
_entity.pdbx_description
1 polymer ?
#
loop_
_entity_poly.entity_id
_entity_poly.type
_entity_poly.pdbx_seq_one_letter_code
_entity_poly.pdbx_strand_id
1 'polypeptide(L)'
;MRIVKTKIKCSRCGKNDAVVYCDGCDAPLCGNCRKFDLWGYGCGHVDTKAFCPSCADDIEINPWGGKRPAAETAERTVQESVRVQIEEAT
;
A
#
# COMPACT_ATOMS: atom_id res chain seq x y z
N MET A 1 -3.65 -12.08 6.30
CA MET A 1 -3.93 -12.68 4.99
C MET A 1 -5.24 -13.50 4.97
N ARG A 2 -6.23 -13.05 4.17
CA ARG A 2 -7.50 -13.78 3.95
C ARG A 2 -7.51 -14.45 2.57
N ILE A 3 -7.79 -15.76 2.53
CA ILE A 3 -7.85 -16.54 1.28
C ILE A 3 -9.26 -16.49 0.67
N VAL A 4 -9.32 -16.37 -0.65
CA VAL A 4 -10.57 -16.41 -1.41
C VAL A 4 -11.03 -17.87 -1.53
N LYS A 5 -12.27 -18.16 -1.09
CA LYS A 5 -12.87 -19.51 -1.17
C LYS A 5 -13.84 -19.69 -2.34
N THR A 6 -14.24 -18.60 -2.98
CA THR A 6 -15.23 -18.56 -4.06
C THR A 6 -14.58 -18.18 -5.39
N LYS A 7 -15.13 -18.63 -6.51
CA LYS A 7 -14.60 -18.27 -7.83
C LYS A 7 -14.99 -16.84 -8.20
N ILE A 8 -14.11 -15.89 -7.92
CA ILE A 8 -14.25 -14.47 -8.25
C ILE A 8 -13.03 -13.97 -9.02
N LYS A 9 -13.20 -12.96 -9.87
CA LYS A 9 -12.10 -12.39 -10.67
C LYS A 9 -11.27 -11.40 -9.86
N CYS A 10 -9.99 -11.33 -10.19
CA CYS A 10 -9.08 -10.32 -9.66
C CYS A 10 -9.59 -8.92 -10.01
N SER A 11 -9.77 -8.05 -9.02
CA SER A 11 -10.24 -6.68 -9.22
C SER A 11 -9.18 -5.73 -9.78
N ARG A 12 -7.92 -6.17 -9.88
CA ARG A 12 -6.83 -5.37 -10.48
C ARG A 12 -6.65 -5.64 -11.96
N CYS A 13 -6.74 -6.90 -12.40
CA CYS A 13 -6.52 -7.24 -13.81
C CYS A 13 -7.75 -7.78 -14.54
N GLY A 14 -8.80 -8.24 -13.84
CA GLY A 14 -9.99 -8.85 -14.43
C GLY A 14 -9.79 -10.22 -15.11
N LYS A 15 -8.54 -10.62 -15.36
CA LYS A 15 -8.20 -11.81 -16.17
C LYS A 15 -8.22 -13.11 -15.37
N ASN A 16 -7.43 -13.14 -14.30
CA ASN A 16 -7.20 -14.34 -13.49
C ASN A 16 -8.17 -14.43 -12.32
N ASP A 17 -8.42 -15.64 -11.84
CA ASP A 17 -9.18 -15.87 -10.62
C ASP A 17 -8.40 -15.35 -9.41
N ALA A 18 -9.13 -14.73 -8.47
CA ALA A 18 -8.55 -14.25 -7.23
C ALA A 18 -8.32 -15.40 -6.26
N VAL A 19 -7.26 -15.29 -5.48
CA VAL A 19 -6.80 -16.32 -4.53
C VAL A 19 -6.63 -15.75 -3.12
N VAL A 20 -6.50 -14.42 -3.00
CA VAL A 20 -6.29 -13.73 -1.72
C VAL A 20 -7.00 -12.38 -1.75
N TYR A 21 -7.40 -11.87 -0.59
CA TYR A 21 -7.85 -10.49 -0.45
C TYR A 21 -6.67 -9.60 -0.04
N CYS A 22 -6.64 -8.38 -0.59
CA CYS A 22 -5.70 -7.35 -0.19
C CYS A 22 -5.90 -7.02 1.30
N ASP A 23 -4.87 -7.12 2.13
CA ASP A 23 -4.94 -6.81 3.57
C ASP A 23 -5.10 -5.29 3.84
N GLY A 24 -4.99 -4.42 2.81
CA GLY A 24 -5.16 -2.97 2.95
C GLY A 24 -6.47 -2.38 2.43
N CYS A 25 -7.16 -3.03 1.48
CA CYS A 25 -8.39 -2.49 0.88
C CYS A 25 -9.42 -3.57 0.54
N ASP A 26 -9.22 -4.80 1.00
CA ASP A 26 -10.10 -5.95 0.81
C ASP A 26 -10.39 -6.35 -0.66
N ALA A 27 -9.71 -5.74 -1.62
CA ALA A 27 -9.80 -6.09 -3.03
C ALA A 27 -9.37 -7.55 -3.29
N PRO A 28 -10.13 -8.37 -4.03
CA PRO A 28 -9.71 -9.72 -4.40
C PRO A 28 -8.60 -9.72 -5.46
N LEU A 29 -7.50 -10.42 -5.21
CA LEU A 29 -6.28 -10.42 -6.03
C LEU A 29 -5.91 -11.81 -6.53
N CYS A 30 -5.48 -11.90 -7.79
CA CYS A 30 -4.83 -13.10 -8.33
C CYS A 30 -3.36 -13.21 -7.90
N GLY A 31 -2.75 -14.36 -8.20
CA GLY A 31 -1.35 -14.64 -7.88
C GLY A 31 -0.34 -13.63 -8.46
N ASN A 32 -0.66 -13.00 -9.59
CA ASN A 32 0.23 -12.05 -10.28
C ASN A 32 0.04 -10.61 -9.80
N CYS A 33 -1.14 -10.25 -9.31
CA CYS A 33 -1.45 -8.88 -8.88
C CYS A 33 -1.24 -8.65 -7.38
N ARG A 34 -1.05 -9.73 -6.60
CA ARG A 34 -0.68 -9.62 -5.18
C ARG A 34 0.83 -9.40 -5.05
N LYS A 35 1.23 -8.58 -4.10
CA LYS A 35 2.57 -8.51 -3.54
C LYS A 35 2.52 -9.09 -2.13
N PHE A 36 3.48 -9.94 -1.77
CA PHE A 36 3.60 -10.46 -0.41
C PHE A 36 4.54 -9.57 0.40
N ASP A 37 4.24 -9.47 1.68
CA ASP A 37 5.11 -8.84 2.66
C ASP A 37 5.12 -9.63 3.97
N LEU A 38 6.17 -9.42 4.75
CA LEU A 38 6.41 -10.08 6.04
C LEU A 38 6.54 -9.02 7.13
N TRP A 39 5.52 -8.94 7.97
CA TRP A 39 5.48 -7.98 9.07
C TRP A 39 6.02 -8.64 10.33
N GLY A 40 7.30 -8.42 10.59
CA GLY A 40 7.97 -8.91 11.78
C GLY A 40 7.61 -8.10 13.02
N TYR A 41 7.36 -8.78 14.15
CA TYR A 41 7.15 -8.14 15.45
C TYR A 41 7.63 -9.03 16.61
N GLY A 42 7.93 -8.41 17.75
CA GLY A 42 8.42 -9.10 18.95
C GLY A 42 9.70 -9.92 18.70
N CYS A 43 9.91 -10.96 19.52
CA CYS A 43 11.00 -11.90 19.32
C CYS A 43 10.53 -13.04 18.40
N GLY A 44 10.77 -12.88 17.09
CA GLY A 44 10.59 -13.95 16.10
C GLY A 44 9.18 -14.19 15.58
N HIS A 45 8.21 -13.29 15.81
CA HIS A 45 6.89 -13.41 15.21
C HIS A 45 6.85 -12.69 13.86
N VAL A 46 6.11 -13.26 12.91
CA VAL A 46 5.94 -12.68 11.57
C VAL A 46 4.53 -12.92 11.07
N ASP A 47 3.88 -11.84 10.65
CA ASP A 47 2.61 -11.89 9.94
C ASP A 47 2.85 -11.88 8.43
N THR A 48 2.21 -12.80 7.71
CA THR A 48 2.16 -12.74 6.24
C THR A 48 1.04 -11.80 5.80
N LYS A 49 1.40 -10.84 4.94
CA LYS A 49 0.46 -9.90 4.32
C LYS A 49 0.47 -10.04 2.80
N ALA A 50 -0.67 -9.76 2.18
CA ALA A 50 -0.83 -9.69 0.73
C ALA A 50 -1.47 -8.36 0.35
N PHE A 51 -0.81 -7.59 -0.49
CA PHE A 51 -1.28 -6.27 -0.92
C PHE A 51 -1.46 -6.18 -2.43
N CYS A 52 -2.35 -5.30 -2.86
CA CYS A 52 -2.39 -4.86 -4.26
C CYS A 52 -1.27 -3.82 -4.50
N PRO A 53 -0.94 -3.47 -5.76
CA PRO A 53 0.20 -2.59 -6.04
C PRO A 53 0.13 -1.22 -5.34
N SER A 54 -1.06 -0.61 -5.23
CA SER A 54 -1.22 0.68 -4.55
C SER A 54 -1.02 0.56 -3.04
N CYS A 55 -1.69 -0.39 -2.38
CA CYS A 55 -1.55 -0.61 -0.93
C CYS A 55 -0.15 -1.07 -0.53
N ALA A 56 0.57 -1.75 -1.41
CA ALA A 56 1.92 -2.19 -1.12
C ALA A 56 2.92 -1.03 -1.11
N ASP A 57 2.67 -0.01 -1.92
CA ASP A 57 3.53 1.16 -2.08
C ASP A 57 3.13 2.32 -1.13
N ASP A 58 1.94 2.27 -0.53
CA ASP A 58 1.46 3.26 0.44
C ASP A 58 2.03 2.95 1.83
N ILE A 59 2.84 3.86 2.39
CA ILE A 59 3.50 3.69 3.68
C ILE A 59 2.53 3.68 4.87
N GLU A 60 1.37 4.35 4.74
CA GLU A 60 0.36 4.39 5.80
C GLU A 60 -0.42 3.06 5.88
N ILE A 61 -0.43 2.30 4.79
CA ILE A 61 -1.05 0.96 4.72
C ILE A 61 -0.03 -0.15 4.92
N ASN A 62 1.15 -0.03 4.30
CA ASN A 62 2.25 -0.98 4.38
C ASN A 62 3.51 -0.34 4.96
N PRO A 63 3.64 -0.22 6.29
CA PRO A 63 4.79 0.46 6.89
C PRO A 63 6.11 -0.33 6.78
N TRP A 64 6.09 -1.61 6.38
CA TRP A 64 7.29 -2.42 6.17
C TRP A 64 7.87 -2.31 4.74
N GLY A 65 7.01 -2.22 3.73
CA GLY A 65 7.43 -2.21 2.31
C GLY A 65 6.99 -0.99 1.51
N GLY A 66 6.18 -0.11 2.09
CA GLY A 66 5.66 1.10 1.44
C GLY A 66 6.76 2.12 1.14
N LYS A 67 6.51 2.96 0.14
CA LYS A 67 7.41 4.05 -0.22
C LYS A 67 7.32 5.14 0.83
N ARG A 68 8.36 5.27 1.65
CA ARG A 68 8.50 6.45 2.50
C ARG A 68 8.61 7.71 1.64
N PRO A 69 7.96 8.82 2.02
CA PRO A 69 8.29 10.10 1.44
C PRO A 69 9.78 10.38 1.67
N ALA A 70 10.48 10.82 0.63
CA ALA A 70 11.86 11.27 0.79
C ALA A 70 11.84 12.45 1.75
N ALA A 71 12.68 12.39 2.79
CA ALA A 71 12.75 13.42 3.83
C ALA A 71 12.85 14.84 3.24
N GLU A 72 13.64 15.00 2.16
CA GLU A 72 13.83 16.28 1.46
C GLU A 72 12.58 16.79 0.72
N THR A 73 11.67 15.91 0.27
CA THR A 73 10.50 16.33 -0.50
C THR A 73 9.43 16.92 0.40
N ALA A 74 9.25 16.36 1.60
CA ALA A 74 8.29 16.87 2.57
C ALA A 74 8.66 18.28 3.06
N GLU A 75 9.94 18.52 3.38
CA GLU A 75 10.43 19.83 3.80
C GLU A 75 10.27 20.88 2.69
N ARG A 76 10.58 20.50 1.44
CA ARG A 76 10.43 21.38 0.28
C ARG A 76 8.96 21.72 -0.03
N THR A 77 8.05 20.75 0.07
CA THR A 77 6.59 21.00 -0.12
C THR A 77 6.04 21.94 0.96
N VAL A 78 6.53 21.83 2.21
CA VAL A 78 6.14 22.75 3.28
C VAL A 78 6.65 24.17 3.00
N GLN A 79 7.91 24.34 2.59
CA GLN A 79 8.44 25.65 2.23
C GLN A 79 7.70 26.29 1.04
N GLU A 80 7.36 25.50 0.02
CA GLU A 80 6.66 25.97 -1.16
C GLU A 80 5.21 26.38 -0.84
N SER A 81 4.50 25.61 -0.02
CA SER A 81 3.14 25.96 0.43
C SER A 81 3.11 27.20 1.33
N VAL A 82 4.08 27.37 2.23
CA VAL A 82 4.24 28.61 3.01
C VAL A 82 4.50 29.81 2.11
N ARG A 83 5.35 29.67 1.08
CA ARG A 83 5.62 30.75 0.12
C ARG A 83 4.36 31.18 -0.63
N VAL A 84 3.57 30.24 -1.14
CA VAL A 84 2.32 30.53 -1.86
C VAL A 84 1.35 31.31 -0.95
N GLN A 85 1.22 30.92 0.33
CA GLN A 85 0.36 31.63 1.27
C GLN A 85 0.78 33.09 1.53
N ILE A 86 2.09 33.38 1.49
CA ILE A 86 2.60 34.75 1.65
C ILE A 86 2.31 35.57 0.38
N GLU A 87 2.52 34.97 -0.80
CA GLU A 87 2.26 35.62 -2.10
C GLU A 87 0.77 35.92 -2.30
N GLU A 88 -0.15 35.06 -1.82
CA GLU A 88 -1.60 35.30 -1.89
C GLU A 88 -2.13 36.31 -0.85
N ALA A 89 -1.35 36.61 0.19
CA ALA A 89 -1.73 37.54 1.25
C ALA A 89 -1.21 38.97 1.04
N THR A 90 -0.53 39.24 -0.07
CA THR A 90 0.07 40.54 -0.43
C THR A 90 -0.64 41.15 -1.64
#